data_AF-H3GUR9-F1
#
_entry.id   AF-H3GUR9-F1
#
_cell.length_a   1.000
_cell.length_b   1.000
_cell.length_c   1.000
_cell.angle_alpha   90.00
_cell.angle_beta   90.00
_cell.angle_gamma   90.00
#
_symmetry.space_group_name_H-M   'P 1'
#
loop_
_entity.id
_entity.type
_entity.pdbx_description
1 polymer ?
#
loop_
_entity_poly.entity_id
_entity_poly.type
_entity_poly.pdbx_seq_one_letter_code
_entity_poly.pdbx_strand_id
1 'polypeptide(L)'
;MPLTTSMRPSDEPVGDSWVDEDDESVATDTSDGADTTSTSEEDSIPVLGDDPETRLDSAFVAMTHEITTGNGSEGGNTDTITSEHLANEIELTDYAHELAFLPDLTEASETVLDYSGPNVLNPSATARQQESLVAVLKRHEKIMIASGNALPPPAYGVVCDIDVQGHPLIKQRARRTPLRHLRKLYELLKGLLKARLVAFSDSPWASPIVIVLKKNGVDIRLCIDYKLVNAVTAIMEYAMPLVDDLLTGLEAYLWFCSLDAASGFWAIMMTMRARKVSAFVCALGHFEWLRMPFGLKNAPMIYQRMIDNALWGFVQPKGGWLHFSELMRTAEAHAEVARTGATDPSRRRPEGSTTRPTKFEADRESSVTLDAVNGLVNSPVADMFSTKEPDESSLVPVFDRRSFVDDICFGSETFDACLETLDRLLQRFTECRISVSFTKSIFVQPKVDFLSHEVSAEGI
;
A
#
# COMPACT_ATOMS: atom_id res chain seq x y z
N MET A 1 -2.05 54.32 -3.30
CA MET A 1 -0.96 55.31 -3.27
C MET A 1 -1.49 56.61 -2.69
N PRO A 2 -0.70 57.45 -1.98
CA PRO A 2 0.76 57.41 -1.72
C PRO A 2 1.10 57.27 -0.20
N LEU A 3 2.22 56.63 0.22
CA LEU A 3 3.64 57.12 0.38
C LEU A 3 3.78 58.16 1.52
N THR A 4 4.77 58.21 2.44
CA THR A 4 6.12 57.65 2.72
C THR A 4 6.56 58.21 4.10
N THR A 5 7.47 57.61 4.88
CA THR A 5 8.91 58.02 5.07
C THR A 5 9.36 57.42 6.44
N SER A 6 10.30 56.46 6.56
CA SER A 6 11.78 56.49 6.53
C SER A 6 12.51 56.94 7.83
N MET A 7 13.42 56.05 8.27
CA MET A 7 14.75 56.24 8.88
C MET A 7 15.03 56.11 10.41
N ARG A 8 16.04 55.25 10.67
CA ARG A 8 16.88 54.89 11.86
C ARG A 8 17.81 56.07 12.31
N PRO A 9 18.80 55.98 13.26
CA PRO A 9 19.49 54.82 13.88
C PRO A 9 20.03 54.90 15.35
N SER A 10 20.66 53.78 15.77
CA SER A 10 21.85 53.58 16.63
C SER A 10 21.85 53.93 18.14
N ASP A 11 22.28 52.97 18.97
CA ASP A 11 23.48 53.09 19.83
C ASP A 11 23.82 51.76 20.56
N GLU A 12 25.07 51.30 20.41
CA GLU A 12 25.79 50.38 21.32
C GLU A 12 26.47 51.19 22.44
N PRO A 13 26.93 50.51 23.52
CA PRO A 13 28.38 50.55 23.74
C PRO A 13 29.01 49.24 24.32
N VAL A 14 30.27 48.99 23.92
CA VAL A 14 31.52 48.76 24.71
C VAL A 14 31.36 48.05 26.07
N GLY A 15 32.12 47.06 26.52
CA GLY A 15 33.42 46.46 26.19
C GLY A 15 33.97 45.85 27.50
N ASP A 16 34.76 44.76 27.44
CA ASP A 16 36.02 44.60 28.19
C ASP A 16 36.53 43.15 28.21
N SER A 17 37.81 43.07 27.88
CA SER A 17 38.75 41.96 27.95
C SER A 17 39.16 41.61 29.37
N TRP A 18 39.34 40.32 29.67
CA TRP A 18 40.35 39.86 30.63
C TRP A 18 41.04 38.60 30.09
N VAL A 19 42.35 38.76 29.89
CA VAL A 19 43.38 37.74 29.74
C VAL A 19 43.97 37.52 31.16
N ASP A 20 44.46 36.30 31.43
CA ASP A 20 45.68 35.96 32.21
C ASP A 20 45.62 34.45 32.51
N GLU A 21 46.49 33.63 31.90
CA GLU A 21 47.83 33.20 32.39
C GLU A 21 47.69 32.22 33.57
N ASP A 22 47.89 30.92 33.34
CA ASP A 22 49.16 30.17 33.42
C ASP A 22 49.28 29.47 34.77
N ASP A 23 49.46 28.15 34.75
CA ASP A 23 50.46 27.53 35.64
C ASP A 23 50.95 26.20 35.03
N GLU A 24 52.23 26.21 34.65
CA GLU A 24 53.04 25.06 34.32
C GLU A 24 53.41 24.29 35.60
N SER A 25 53.51 22.96 35.53
CA SER A 25 54.54 22.29 36.31
C SER A 25 55.07 21.04 35.60
N VAL A 26 56.33 21.15 35.22
CA VAL A 26 57.24 20.15 34.66
C VAL A 26 57.65 19.13 35.73
N ALA A 27 57.76 17.84 35.38
CA ALA A 27 58.82 16.97 35.88
C ALA A 27 58.98 15.70 35.03
N THR A 28 60.24 15.41 34.73
CA THR A 28 60.79 14.34 33.89
C THR A 28 61.12 13.06 34.65
N ASP A 29 61.08 11.95 33.90
CA ASP A 29 62.02 10.82 33.87
C ASP A 29 61.88 9.54 34.73
N THR A 30 61.97 8.44 33.98
CA THR A 30 62.62 7.13 34.23
C THR A 30 61.94 5.96 34.98
N SER A 31 61.70 4.92 34.15
CA SER A 31 62.09 3.49 34.25
C SER A 31 61.33 2.47 35.12
N ASP A 32 61.11 1.33 34.44
CA ASP A 32 61.03 -0.07 34.87
C ASP A 32 59.68 -0.69 35.32
N GLY A 33 59.06 -1.38 34.34
CA GLY A 33 58.92 -2.85 34.39
C GLY A 33 57.72 -3.45 35.14
N ALA A 34 56.74 -3.98 34.39
CA ALA A 34 56.29 -5.37 34.50
C ALA A 34 55.13 -5.67 33.53
N ASP A 35 55.29 -6.76 32.78
CA ASP A 35 54.28 -7.46 31.99
C ASP A 35 52.94 -7.60 32.73
N THR A 36 51.85 -7.18 32.08
CA THR A 36 50.59 -7.94 32.07
C THR A 36 49.83 -7.60 30.79
N THR A 37 49.74 -8.59 29.91
CA THR A 37 48.95 -8.58 28.68
C THR A 37 47.46 -8.49 29.05
N SER A 38 46.86 -7.30 28.97
CA SER A 38 45.41 -7.13 28.83
C SER A 38 45.14 -6.56 27.45
N THR A 39 44.78 -7.43 26.51
CA THR A 39 44.13 -7.04 25.26
C THR A 39 42.82 -6.37 25.61
N SER A 40 42.81 -5.04 25.62
CA SER A 40 41.58 -4.26 25.53
C SER A 40 41.00 -4.51 24.14
N GLU A 41 40.03 -5.41 24.06
CA GLU A 41 39.13 -5.49 22.92
C GLU A 41 38.48 -4.10 22.77
N GLU A 42 38.86 -3.39 21.72
CA GLU A 42 38.11 -2.25 21.23
C GLU A 42 36.70 -2.76 20.92
N ASP A 43 35.76 -2.49 21.84
CA ASP A 43 34.33 -2.68 21.63
C ASP A 43 33.88 -1.81 20.46
N SER A 44 34.11 -2.35 19.27
CA SER A 44 33.60 -1.87 18.01
C SER A 44 32.10 -2.09 18.04
N ILE A 45 31.34 -1.12 18.55
CA ILE A 45 29.88 -1.09 18.43
C ILE A 45 29.56 -1.26 16.93
N PRO A 46 28.91 -2.35 16.51
CA PRO A 46 28.57 -2.52 15.11
C PRO A 46 27.52 -1.46 14.78
N VAL A 47 27.81 -0.60 13.81
CA VAL A 47 26.81 0.28 13.20
C VAL A 47 25.79 -0.61 12.50
N LEU A 48 24.72 -0.96 13.21
CA LEU A 48 23.57 -1.68 12.67
C LEU A 48 22.92 -0.80 11.60
N GLY A 49 22.85 -1.33 10.38
CA GLY A 49 22.10 -0.70 9.30
C GLY A 49 20.61 -0.69 9.64
N ASP A 50 20.09 0.47 10.04
CA ASP A 50 18.73 0.67 10.56
C ASP A 50 17.60 0.62 9.49
N ASP A 51 17.54 -0.39 8.62
CA ASP A 51 16.46 -0.51 7.63
C ASP A 51 15.07 -0.72 8.31
N PRO A 52 13.93 -0.52 7.61
CA PRO A 52 12.61 -0.67 8.22
C PRO A 52 12.36 -2.03 8.87
N GLU A 53 12.99 -3.10 8.37
CA GLU A 53 12.90 -4.42 9.00
C GLU A 53 13.68 -4.42 10.31
N THR A 54 14.90 -3.90 10.34
CA THR A 54 15.70 -3.75 11.57
C THR A 54 14.96 -2.95 12.66
N ARG A 55 14.23 -1.89 12.28
CA ARG A 55 13.38 -1.12 13.21
C ARG A 55 12.22 -1.96 13.77
N LEU A 56 11.55 -2.73 12.92
CA LEU A 56 10.47 -3.63 13.33
C LEU A 56 10.98 -4.77 14.22
N ASP A 57 12.13 -5.34 13.88
CA ASP A 57 12.82 -6.41 14.62
C ASP A 57 13.16 -5.93 16.02
N SER A 58 13.71 -4.72 16.14
CA SER A 58 14.02 -4.09 17.42
C SER A 58 12.78 -3.89 18.28
N ALA A 59 11.67 -3.40 17.69
CA ALA A 59 10.40 -3.23 18.39
C ALA A 59 9.81 -4.58 18.87
N PHE A 60 9.92 -5.62 18.04
CA PHE A 60 9.47 -6.96 18.39
C PHE A 60 10.30 -7.53 19.55
N VAL A 61 11.63 -7.45 19.49
CA VAL A 61 12.53 -7.92 20.54
C VAL A 61 12.26 -7.18 21.85
N ALA A 62 12.17 -5.85 21.83
CA ALA A 62 11.86 -5.05 23.01
C ALA A 62 10.55 -5.49 23.67
N MET A 63 9.48 -5.67 22.89
CA MET A 63 8.20 -6.13 23.41
C MET A 63 8.29 -7.54 24.02
N THR A 64 8.99 -8.48 23.36
CA THR A 64 9.20 -9.83 23.92
C THR A 64 10.04 -9.86 25.20
N HIS A 65 11.01 -8.94 25.31
CA HIS A 65 11.85 -8.83 26.48
C HIS A 65 11.06 -8.28 27.68
N GLU A 66 10.27 -7.21 27.49
CA GLU A 66 9.37 -6.67 28.52
C GLU A 66 8.43 -7.73 29.10
N ILE A 67 7.90 -8.60 28.23
CA ILE A 67 7.04 -9.73 28.64
C ILE A 67 7.81 -10.74 29.49
N THR A 68 9.04 -11.07 29.10
CA THR A 68 9.86 -12.09 29.78
C THR A 68 10.31 -11.58 31.15
N THR A 69 10.63 -10.30 31.26
CA THR A 69 11.00 -9.66 32.53
C THR A 69 9.80 -9.41 33.45
N GLY A 70 8.60 -9.16 32.89
CA GLY A 70 7.37 -8.95 33.65
C GLY A 70 6.79 -10.21 34.32
N ASN A 71 7.17 -11.39 33.84
CA ASN A 71 6.81 -12.68 34.45
C ASN A 71 7.83 -13.16 35.53
N GLY A 72 8.88 -12.38 35.79
CA GLY A 72 10.01 -12.77 36.64
C GLY A 72 10.00 -12.19 38.06
N SER A 73 8.90 -11.61 38.55
CA SER A 73 8.89 -10.98 39.88
C SER A 73 7.61 -11.30 40.67
N GLU A 74 7.84 -11.95 41.82
CA GLU A 74 6.98 -12.18 42.99
C GLU A 74 6.05 -13.42 43.00
N GLY A 75 6.49 -14.39 43.81
CA GLY A 75 5.58 -15.31 44.48
C GLY A 75 4.90 -14.63 45.67
N GLY A 76 3.60 -14.86 45.82
CA GLY A 76 2.82 -14.40 46.97
C GLY A 76 1.33 -14.62 46.73
N ASN A 77 0.78 -15.65 47.37
CA ASN A 77 -0.61 -16.07 47.27
C ASN A 77 -1.57 -14.95 47.73
N THR A 78 -2.54 -14.53 46.89
CA THR A 78 -3.85 -14.01 47.32
C THR A 78 -4.82 -13.97 46.15
N ASP A 79 -6.02 -14.48 46.38
CA ASP A 79 -7.15 -14.56 45.45
C ASP A 79 -7.39 -13.25 44.71
N THR A 80 -6.94 -13.16 43.46
CA THR A 80 -7.35 -12.09 42.56
C THR A 80 -8.30 -12.69 41.55
N ILE A 81 -9.60 -12.44 41.77
CA ILE A 81 -10.68 -12.73 40.82
C ILE A 81 -10.27 -12.15 39.47
N THR A 82 -9.87 -13.02 38.54
CA THR A 82 -9.70 -12.69 37.13
C THR A 82 -11.05 -12.31 36.57
N SER A 83 -11.37 -11.03 36.69
CA SER A 83 -12.48 -10.43 35.97
C SER A 83 -12.02 -10.31 34.52
N GLU A 84 -12.20 -11.38 33.74
CA GLU A 84 -12.15 -11.29 32.29
C GLU A 84 -13.24 -10.31 31.87
N HIS A 85 -12.84 -9.07 31.54
CA HIS A 85 -13.71 -8.22 30.74
C HIS A 85 -13.80 -8.87 29.35
N LEU A 86 -14.87 -9.63 29.14
CA LEU A 86 -15.33 -10.04 27.82
C LEU A 86 -15.36 -8.77 26.96
N ALA A 87 -14.48 -8.73 25.97
CA ALA A 87 -14.49 -7.70 24.95
C ALA A 87 -15.88 -7.70 24.32
N ASN A 88 -16.49 -6.53 24.15
CA ASN A 88 -17.72 -6.38 23.39
C ASN A 88 -17.59 -7.20 22.10
N GLU A 89 -18.38 -8.27 22.00
CA GLU A 89 -18.50 -9.06 20.78
C GLU A 89 -19.11 -8.14 19.73
N ILE A 90 -18.25 -7.56 18.91
CA ILE A 90 -18.67 -6.94 17.66
C ILE A 90 -18.95 -8.12 16.74
N GLU A 91 -20.24 -8.32 16.41
CA GLU A 91 -20.68 -9.43 15.57
C GLU A 91 -19.97 -9.40 14.21
N LEU A 92 -19.43 -10.55 13.80
CA LEU A 92 -18.65 -10.73 12.57
C LEU A 92 -19.46 -10.45 11.29
N THR A 93 -20.78 -10.40 11.38
CA THR A 93 -21.71 -10.28 10.25
C THR A 93 -21.70 -8.89 9.62
N ASP A 94 -21.27 -7.86 10.34
CA ASP A 94 -21.24 -6.48 9.83
C ASP A 94 -20.07 -6.19 8.87
N TYR A 95 -19.09 -7.09 8.77
CA TYR A 95 -17.85 -6.84 8.02
C TYR A 95 -17.52 -7.91 6.98
N ALA A 96 -18.36 -8.93 6.78
CA ALA A 96 -18.03 -10.08 5.92
C ALA A 96 -17.68 -9.69 4.46
N HIS A 97 -18.18 -8.54 3.99
CA HIS A 97 -17.93 -7.98 2.66
C HIS A 97 -16.79 -6.93 2.61
N GLU A 98 -16.17 -6.57 3.73
CA GLU A 98 -15.11 -5.56 3.84
C GLU A 98 -13.71 -6.16 4.14
N LEU A 99 -13.56 -7.49 4.01
CA LEU A 99 -12.36 -8.19 4.46
C LEU A 99 -11.29 -8.31 3.38
N ALA A 100 -10.20 -7.56 3.57
CA ALA A 100 -8.94 -7.71 2.85
C ALA A 100 -8.35 -9.11 2.97
N PHE A 101 -8.01 -9.74 1.84
CA PHE A 101 -7.06 -10.85 1.83
C PHE A 101 -5.66 -10.29 1.73
N LEU A 102 -4.94 -10.24 2.85
CA LEU A 102 -3.51 -9.98 2.83
C LEU A 102 -2.80 -11.16 2.15
N PRO A 103 -2.04 -10.93 1.06
CA PRO A 103 -1.23 -11.95 0.43
C PRO A 103 -0.24 -12.48 1.43
N ASP A 104 0.11 -13.75 1.26
CA ASP A 104 1.25 -14.28 1.96
C ASP A 104 2.52 -13.72 1.29
N LEU A 105 2.99 -12.59 1.82
CA LEU A 105 4.15 -11.86 1.27
C LEU A 105 5.49 -12.54 1.62
N THR A 106 5.47 -13.76 2.16
CA THR A 106 6.66 -14.46 2.63
C THR A 106 7.48 -15.11 1.52
N GLU A 107 6.89 -15.41 0.36
CA GLU A 107 7.58 -16.07 -0.77
C GLU A 107 7.29 -15.40 -2.12
N ALA A 108 8.35 -15.07 -2.87
CA ALA A 108 8.25 -14.61 -4.24
C ALA A 108 7.88 -15.79 -5.15
N SER A 109 6.60 -15.89 -5.52
CA SER A 109 6.12 -16.91 -6.45
C SER A 109 6.33 -16.42 -7.89
N GLU A 110 7.10 -17.18 -8.67
CA GLU A 110 7.15 -16.97 -10.13
C GLU A 110 5.74 -17.20 -10.71
N THR A 111 5.24 -16.23 -11.47
CA THR A 111 3.94 -16.29 -12.13
C THR A 111 3.99 -17.24 -13.33
N VAL A 112 3.94 -18.55 -13.08
CA VAL A 112 3.70 -19.51 -14.15
C VAL A 112 2.20 -19.54 -14.44
N LEU A 113 1.80 -19.01 -15.59
CA LEU A 113 0.40 -19.05 -16.04
C LEU A 113 0.09 -20.42 -16.63
N ASP A 114 -0.85 -21.14 -16.03
CA ASP A 114 -1.32 -22.42 -16.53
C ASP A 114 -2.45 -22.25 -17.56
N TYR A 115 -2.09 -22.16 -18.82
CA TYR A 115 -3.05 -22.09 -19.94
C TYR A 115 -3.80 -23.40 -20.19
N SER A 116 -3.44 -24.49 -19.49
CA SER A 116 -4.17 -25.75 -19.47
C SER A 116 -5.10 -25.89 -18.26
N GLY A 117 -5.25 -24.83 -17.47
CA GLY A 117 -6.16 -24.79 -16.33
C GLY A 117 -7.64 -24.82 -16.76
N PRO A 118 -8.56 -25.23 -15.86
CA PRO A 118 -9.99 -25.32 -16.14
C PRO A 118 -10.64 -23.95 -16.42
N ASN A 119 -10.00 -22.87 -16.00
CA ASN A 119 -10.45 -21.51 -16.23
C ASN A 119 -10.13 -21.00 -17.66
N VAL A 120 -9.26 -21.70 -18.39
CA VAL A 120 -8.85 -21.38 -19.78
C VAL A 120 -9.29 -22.46 -20.77
N LEU A 121 -9.23 -23.73 -20.38
CA LEU A 121 -9.66 -24.84 -21.24
C LEU A 121 -11.17 -24.85 -21.40
N ASN A 122 -11.64 -24.75 -22.65
CA ASN A 122 -13.05 -24.81 -22.97
C ASN A 122 -13.38 -26.06 -23.79
N PRO A 123 -14.10 -27.06 -23.22
CA PRO A 123 -14.48 -28.28 -23.93
C PRO A 123 -15.45 -28.06 -25.12
N SER A 124 -16.19 -26.96 -25.10
CA SER A 124 -17.15 -26.57 -26.14
C SER A 124 -16.48 -25.79 -27.28
N ALA A 125 -15.24 -25.33 -27.12
CA ALA A 125 -14.49 -24.61 -28.13
C ALA A 125 -13.77 -25.57 -29.10
N THR A 126 -13.67 -25.17 -30.37
CA THR A 126 -12.82 -25.87 -31.34
C THR A 126 -11.34 -25.69 -31.02
N ALA A 127 -10.47 -26.58 -31.52
CA ALA A 127 -9.01 -26.44 -31.32
C ALA A 127 -8.48 -25.07 -31.75
N ARG A 128 -8.98 -24.52 -32.87
CA ARG A 128 -8.60 -23.19 -33.37
C ARG A 128 -9.04 -22.06 -32.43
N GLN A 129 -10.24 -22.17 -31.85
CA GLN A 129 -10.75 -21.20 -30.89
C GLN A 129 -9.93 -21.22 -29.60
N GLN A 130 -9.63 -22.42 -29.09
CA GLN A 130 -8.76 -22.59 -27.92
C GLN A 130 -7.37 -22.01 -28.15
N GLU A 131 -6.75 -22.28 -29.31
CA GLU A 131 -5.46 -21.68 -29.69
C GLU A 131 -5.52 -20.16 -29.77
N SER A 132 -6.61 -19.61 -30.30
CA SER A 132 -6.81 -18.15 -30.41
C SER A 132 -6.98 -17.49 -29.04
N LEU A 133 -7.72 -18.13 -28.11
CA LEU A 133 -7.84 -17.66 -26.72
C LEU A 133 -6.47 -17.61 -26.04
N VAL A 134 -5.71 -18.71 -26.10
CA VAL A 134 -4.38 -18.77 -25.50
C VAL A 134 -3.45 -17.72 -26.13
N ALA A 135 -3.55 -17.45 -27.43
CA ALA A 135 -2.77 -16.41 -28.09
C ALA A 135 -3.11 -14.99 -27.56
N VAL A 136 -4.39 -14.69 -27.32
CA VAL A 136 -4.82 -13.41 -26.70
C VAL A 136 -4.30 -13.31 -25.27
N LEU A 137 -4.45 -14.35 -24.45
CA LEU A 137 -3.96 -14.33 -23.08
C LEU A 137 -2.43 -14.14 -23.00
N LYS A 138 -1.67 -14.82 -23.87
CA LYS A 138 -0.21 -14.64 -23.97
C LYS A 138 0.19 -13.24 -24.41
N ARG A 139 -0.58 -12.61 -25.30
CA ARG A 139 -0.33 -11.21 -25.71
C ARG A 139 -0.38 -10.26 -24.53
N HIS A 140 -1.29 -10.51 -23.58
CA HIS A 140 -1.54 -9.68 -22.40
C HIS A 140 -0.95 -10.25 -21.10
N GLU A 141 -0.01 -11.21 -21.19
CA GLU A 141 0.59 -11.90 -20.04
C GLU A 141 1.19 -10.94 -18.99
N LYS A 142 1.66 -9.77 -19.41
CA LYS A 142 2.28 -8.76 -18.52
C LYS A 142 1.36 -8.20 -17.44
N ILE A 143 0.04 -8.23 -17.66
CA ILE A 143 -0.94 -7.76 -16.67
C ILE A 143 -1.61 -8.92 -15.90
N MET A 144 -1.24 -10.16 -16.19
CA MET A 144 -1.80 -11.34 -15.57
C MET A 144 -1.00 -11.72 -14.32
N ILE A 145 -1.70 -11.97 -13.22
CA ILE A 145 -1.12 -12.39 -11.96
C ILE A 145 -1.62 -13.79 -11.62
N ALA A 146 -0.75 -14.80 -11.70
CA ALA A 146 -1.08 -16.20 -11.39
C ALA A 146 -1.33 -16.43 -9.89
N SER A 147 -0.43 -15.93 -9.05
CA SER A 147 -0.47 -16.12 -7.60
C SER A 147 -1.01 -14.87 -6.92
N GLY A 148 -1.94 -15.03 -5.99
CA GLY A 148 -2.51 -13.94 -5.21
C GLY A 148 -1.49 -13.12 -4.41
N ASN A 149 -0.23 -13.56 -4.35
CA ASN A 149 0.85 -12.89 -3.64
C ASN A 149 1.57 -11.80 -4.45
N ALA A 150 1.46 -11.81 -5.78
CA ALA A 150 2.07 -10.74 -6.58
C ALA A 150 1.21 -9.47 -6.48
N LEU A 151 1.87 -8.34 -6.26
CA LEU A 151 1.20 -7.05 -6.16
C LEU A 151 1.09 -6.39 -7.54
N PRO A 152 -0.07 -5.82 -7.89
CA PRO A 152 -0.20 -5.04 -9.10
C PRO A 152 0.70 -3.80 -9.03
N PRO A 153 1.23 -3.33 -10.17
CA PRO A 153 1.83 -2.01 -10.22
C PRO A 153 0.78 -0.93 -9.89
N PRO A 154 1.23 0.30 -9.56
CA PRO A 154 0.31 1.43 -9.49
C PRO A 154 -0.52 1.58 -10.76
N ALA A 155 -1.84 1.63 -10.57
CA ALA A 155 -2.77 2.05 -11.61
C ALA A 155 -2.51 3.53 -11.96
N TYR A 156 -2.78 3.88 -13.21
CA TYR A 156 -2.57 5.23 -13.73
C TYR A 156 -3.84 6.07 -13.69
N GLY A 157 -3.65 7.39 -13.49
CA GLY A 157 -4.74 8.38 -13.56
C GLY A 157 -5.70 8.36 -12.37
N VAL A 158 -5.44 7.58 -11.32
CA VAL A 158 -6.29 7.52 -10.12
C VAL A 158 -5.45 7.55 -8.84
N VAL A 159 -5.95 8.24 -7.84
CA VAL A 159 -5.41 8.26 -6.48
C VAL A 159 -6.53 8.12 -5.47
N CYS A 160 -6.19 7.65 -4.28
CA CYS A 160 -7.06 7.67 -3.12
C CYS A 160 -6.72 8.86 -2.25
N ASP A 161 -7.72 9.70 -1.99
CA ASP A 161 -7.63 10.80 -1.05
C ASP A 161 -8.67 10.65 0.06
N ILE A 162 -8.38 11.16 1.25
CA ILE A 162 -9.28 11.14 2.41
C ILE A 162 -9.51 12.59 2.85
N ASP A 163 -10.64 13.16 2.43
CA ASP A 163 -11.07 14.48 2.89
C ASP A 163 -11.90 14.38 4.16
N VAL A 164 -11.32 14.84 5.27
CA VAL A 164 -11.96 14.91 6.59
C VAL A 164 -12.60 16.28 6.87
N GLN A 165 -12.71 17.15 5.86
CA GLN A 165 -13.39 18.45 5.95
C GLN A 165 -12.87 19.35 7.09
N GLY A 166 -11.57 19.28 7.37
CA GLY A 166 -10.93 20.06 8.45
C GLY A 166 -11.23 19.55 9.86
N HIS A 167 -11.77 18.34 10.02
CA HIS A 167 -12.01 17.74 11.33
C HIS A 167 -10.71 17.64 12.16
N PRO A 168 -10.78 17.88 13.49
CA PRO A 168 -9.64 17.65 14.39
C PRO A 168 -9.06 16.23 14.27
N LEU A 169 -7.76 16.09 14.58
CA LEU A 169 -7.08 14.80 14.54
C LEU A 169 -7.78 13.74 15.40
N ILE A 170 -7.86 12.52 14.88
CA ILE A 170 -8.35 11.35 15.61
C ILE A 170 -7.13 10.52 16.02
N LYS A 171 -6.86 10.48 17.32
CA LYS A 171 -5.72 9.75 17.89
C LYS A 171 -6.20 8.70 18.89
N GLN A 172 -6.44 7.49 18.41
CA GLN A 172 -6.84 6.36 19.23
C GLN A 172 -5.60 5.62 19.76
N ARG A 173 -5.73 4.99 20.93
CA ARG A 173 -4.68 4.15 21.51
C ARG A 173 -4.65 2.78 20.83
N ALA A 174 -3.46 2.18 20.76
CA ALA A 174 -3.31 0.79 20.32
C ALA A 174 -4.14 -0.15 21.19
N ARG A 175 -4.81 -1.11 20.56
CA ARG A 175 -5.46 -2.21 21.27
C ARG A 175 -4.39 -3.20 21.72
N ARG A 176 -4.65 -3.86 22.86
CA ARG A 176 -3.78 -4.93 23.36
C ARG A 176 -3.79 -6.08 22.35
N THR A 177 -2.61 -6.44 21.85
CA THR A 177 -2.42 -7.61 21.00
C THR A 177 -2.15 -8.83 21.88
N PRO A 178 -2.96 -9.90 21.82
CA PRO A 178 -2.65 -11.15 22.52
C PRO A 178 -1.32 -11.73 22.06
N LEU A 179 -0.49 -12.23 22.98
CA LEU A 179 0.87 -12.71 22.71
C LEU A 179 0.92 -13.80 21.63
N ARG A 180 -0.07 -14.70 21.63
CA ARG A 180 -0.22 -15.76 20.62
C ARG A 180 -0.29 -15.25 19.18
N HIS A 181 -0.69 -13.99 18.97
CA HIS A 181 -0.79 -13.37 17.65
C HIS A 181 0.37 -12.41 17.34
N LEU A 182 1.21 -12.08 18.33
CA LEU A 182 2.25 -11.05 18.18
C LEU A 182 3.27 -11.42 17.08
N ARG A 183 3.74 -12.67 17.06
CA ARG A 183 4.64 -13.16 16.01
C ARG A 183 4.00 -13.07 14.62
N LYS A 184 2.73 -13.45 14.50
CA LYS A 184 2.01 -13.39 13.21
C LYS A 184 1.80 -11.95 12.74
N LEU A 185 1.52 -11.05 13.68
CA LEU A 185 1.42 -9.62 13.40
C LEU A 185 2.76 -9.06 12.91
N TYR A 186 3.86 -9.45 13.55
CA TYR A 186 5.20 -9.08 13.13
C TYR A 186 5.51 -9.54 11.70
N GLU A 187 5.30 -10.82 11.36
CA GLU A 187 5.56 -11.33 10.00
C GLU A 187 4.71 -10.62 8.94
N LEU A 188 3.44 -10.35 9.26
CA LEU A 188 2.53 -9.63 8.38
C LEU A 188 2.98 -8.18 8.15
N LEU A 189 3.34 -7.45 9.22
CA LEU A 189 3.86 -6.08 9.10
C LEU A 189 5.19 -6.05 8.34
N LYS A 190 6.08 -7.02 8.57
CA LYS A 190 7.33 -7.18 7.83
C LYS A 190 7.07 -7.37 6.34
N GLY A 191 6.12 -8.24 5.99
CA GLY A 191 5.66 -8.42 4.62
C GLY A 191 5.16 -7.12 3.99
N LEU A 192 4.28 -6.39 4.69
CA LEU A 192 3.72 -5.12 4.21
C LEU A 192 4.79 -4.05 3.97
N LEU A 193 5.81 -3.98 4.84
CA LEU A 193 6.94 -3.06 4.70
C LEU A 193 7.82 -3.46 3.50
N LYS A 194 8.17 -4.74 3.38
CA LYS A 194 8.94 -5.29 2.23
C LYS A 194 8.25 -5.01 0.90
N ALA A 195 6.94 -5.22 0.88
CA ALA A 195 6.08 -4.97 -0.26
C ALA A 195 5.84 -3.48 -0.56
N ARG A 196 6.30 -2.57 0.32
CA ARG A 196 6.07 -1.12 0.22
C ARG A 196 4.59 -0.76 0.11
N LEU A 197 3.75 -1.49 0.83
CA LEU A 197 2.33 -1.15 1.00
C LEU A 197 2.13 -0.21 2.18
N VAL A 198 3.00 -0.31 3.19
CA VAL A 198 3.02 0.56 4.37
C VAL A 198 4.41 1.11 4.63
N ALA A 199 4.48 2.17 5.43
CA ALA A 199 5.70 2.73 6.00
C ALA A 199 5.49 3.03 7.48
N PHE A 200 6.56 3.24 8.24
CA PHE A 200 6.44 3.85 9.57
C PHE A 200 5.86 5.26 9.45
N SER A 201 5.01 5.64 10.40
CA SER A 201 4.37 6.94 10.41
C SER A 201 4.81 7.78 11.60
N ASP A 202 4.80 9.09 11.39
CA ASP A 202 4.87 10.15 12.40
C ASP A 202 3.54 10.92 12.50
N SER A 203 2.49 10.40 11.85
CA SER A 203 1.20 11.09 11.75
C SER A 203 0.61 11.38 13.13
N PRO A 204 -0.04 12.54 13.32
CA PRO A 204 -0.83 12.77 14.52
C PRO A 204 -2.10 11.91 14.58
N TRP A 205 -2.51 11.32 13.45
CA TRP A 205 -3.65 10.41 13.35
C TRP A 205 -3.26 8.98 13.74
N ALA A 206 -4.18 8.29 14.40
CA ALA A 206 -3.98 6.89 14.75
C ALA A 206 -5.32 6.15 14.85
N SER A 207 -5.53 5.18 13.97
CA SER A 207 -6.58 4.17 14.07
C SER A 207 -6.02 2.85 14.62
N PRO A 208 -6.67 2.18 15.58
CA PRO A 208 -6.15 0.95 16.14
C PRO A 208 -6.40 -0.23 15.20
N ILE A 209 -5.52 -1.23 15.27
CA ILE A 209 -5.73 -2.48 14.54
C ILE A 209 -6.75 -3.39 15.25
N VAL A 210 -7.37 -4.26 14.47
CA VAL A 210 -8.22 -5.38 14.91
C VAL A 210 -7.68 -6.66 14.27
N ILE A 211 -7.47 -7.69 15.09
CA ILE A 211 -6.98 -8.99 14.63
C ILE A 211 -8.18 -9.93 14.51
N VAL A 212 -8.39 -10.47 13.32
CA VAL A 212 -9.45 -11.45 13.03
C VAL A 212 -8.79 -12.77 12.64
N LEU A 213 -9.32 -13.91 13.09
CA LEU A 213 -8.82 -15.22 12.68
C LEU A 213 -9.33 -15.58 11.28
N LYS A 214 -8.45 -16.14 10.44
CA LYS A 214 -8.86 -16.79 9.19
C LYS A 214 -9.69 -18.05 9.51
N LYS A 215 -10.41 -18.57 8.51
CA LYS A 215 -11.23 -19.79 8.64
C LYS A 215 -10.46 -21.00 9.18
N ASN A 216 -9.16 -21.06 8.95
CA ASN A 216 -8.29 -22.13 9.47
C ASN A 216 -8.05 -22.04 10.99
N GLY A 217 -8.53 -21.00 11.67
CA GLY A 217 -8.40 -20.80 13.12
C GLY A 217 -6.98 -20.47 13.59
N VAL A 218 -6.01 -20.51 12.68
CA VAL A 218 -4.59 -20.38 12.97
C VAL A 218 -4.13 -19.00 12.51
N ASP A 219 -4.31 -18.67 11.24
CA ASP A 219 -3.79 -17.43 10.67
C ASP A 219 -4.64 -16.23 11.02
N ILE A 220 -4.01 -15.06 10.93
CA ILE A 220 -4.67 -13.79 11.25
C ILE A 220 -4.95 -12.98 9.98
N ARG A 221 -5.95 -12.11 10.07
CA ARG A 221 -6.19 -10.96 9.21
C ARG A 221 -5.97 -9.71 10.02
N LEU A 222 -5.24 -8.76 9.44
CA LEU A 222 -5.07 -7.42 9.99
C LEU A 222 -6.17 -6.53 9.42
N CYS A 223 -7.04 -6.04 10.30
CA CYS A 223 -8.03 -5.03 9.99
C CYS A 223 -7.65 -3.73 10.71
N ILE A 224 -7.99 -2.57 10.13
CA ILE A 224 -7.80 -1.28 10.79
C ILE A 224 -9.18 -0.73 11.10
N ASP A 225 -9.40 -0.30 12.35
CA ASP A 225 -10.67 0.30 12.75
C ASP A 225 -10.74 1.76 12.27
N TYR A 226 -11.18 1.94 11.03
CA TYR A 226 -11.42 3.25 10.43
C TYR A 226 -12.82 3.82 10.74
N LYS A 227 -13.61 3.25 11.67
CA LYS A 227 -14.98 3.72 11.93
C LYS A 227 -15.05 5.23 12.20
N LEU A 228 -14.15 5.74 13.04
CA LEU A 228 -14.12 7.18 13.36
C LEU A 228 -13.64 8.03 12.18
N VAL A 229 -12.65 7.54 11.41
CA VAL A 229 -12.18 8.21 10.19
C VAL A 229 -13.29 8.26 9.14
N ASN A 230 -13.98 7.14 8.90
CA ASN A 230 -15.08 7.02 7.96
C ASN A 230 -16.29 7.89 8.35
N ALA A 231 -16.55 8.05 9.65
CA ALA A 231 -17.63 8.91 10.13
C ALA A 231 -17.43 10.39 9.75
N VAL A 232 -16.17 10.84 9.70
CA VAL A 232 -15.82 12.24 9.39
C VAL A 232 -15.36 12.45 7.93
N THR A 233 -15.19 11.37 7.18
CA THR A 233 -14.78 11.43 5.77
C THR A 233 -15.95 11.88 4.90
N ALA A 234 -15.70 12.91 4.09
CA ALA A 234 -16.61 13.38 3.06
C ALA A 234 -16.98 12.23 2.12
N ILE A 235 -18.28 12.03 1.91
CA ILE A 235 -18.78 10.97 1.04
C ILE A 235 -18.41 11.31 -0.40
N MET A 236 -17.82 10.36 -1.11
CA MET A 236 -17.65 10.46 -2.55
C MET A 236 -19.02 10.33 -3.23
N GLU A 237 -19.38 11.28 -4.10
CA GLU A 237 -20.59 11.16 -4.91
C GLU A 237 -20.28 10.34 -6.16
N TYR A 238 -20.53 9.04 -6.11
CA TYR A 238 -20.43 8.12 -7.25
C TYR A 238 -21.53 7.07 -7.14
N ALA A 239 -22.29 6.84 -8.20
CA ALA A 239 -23.36 5.86 -8.17
C ALA A 239 -22.77 4.45 -8.35
N MET A 240 -22.85 3.64 -7.31
CA MET A 240 -22.55 2.21 -7.43
C MET A 240 -23.69 1.52 -8.19
N PRO A 241 -23.40 0.64 -9.16
CA PRO A 241 -24.43 -0.12 -9.85
C PRO A 241 -25.11 -1.10 -8.89
N LEU A 242 -26.39 -1.39 -9.15
CA LEU A 242 -27.10 -2.45 -8.44
C LEU A 242 -26.74 -3.82 -9.03
N VAL A 243 -26.61 -4.83 -8.18
CA VAL A 243 -26.28 -6.20 -8.61
C VAL A 243 -27.32 -6.71 -9.61
N ASP A 244 -28.62 -6.50 -9.34
CA ASP A 244 -29.70 -6.93 -10.23
C ASP A 244 -29.61 -6.28 -11.63
N ASP A 245 -29.22 -5.00 -11.70
CA ASP A 245 -29.03 -4.31 -12.98
C ASP A 245 -27.85 -4.91 -13.76
N LEU A 246 -26.79 -5.32 -13.06
CA LEU A 246 -25.63 -5.94 -13.68
C LEU A 246 -25.93 -7.34 -14.21
N LEU A 247 -26.80 -8.08 -13.53
CA LEU A 247 -27.21 -9.43 -13.90
C LEU A 247 -28.21 -9.47 -15.07
N THR A 248 -28.91 -8.37 -15.33
CA THR A 248 -29.96 -8.31 -16.35
C THR A 248 -29.42 -8.50 -17.78
N GLY A 249 -30.06 -9.40 -18.53
CA GLY A 249 -29.83 -9.63 -19.96
C GLY A 249 -28.58 -10.46 -20.26
N LEU A 250 -27.95 -11.06 -19.25
CA LEU A 250 -26.78 -11.93 -19.44
C LEU A 250 -27.16 -13.26 -20.12
N GLU A 251 -28.42 -13.69 -20.00
CA GLU A 251 -28.95 -14.90 -20.67
C GLU A 251 -28.92 -14.82 -22.20
N ALA A 252 -28.74 -13.62 -22.77
CA ALA A 252 -28.59 -13.42 -24.21
C ALA A 252 -27.24 -13.92 -24.75
N TYR A 253 -26.25 -14.18 -23.89
CA TYR A 253 -24.91 -14.57 -24.31
C TYR A 253 -24.74 -16.10 -24.29
N LEU A 254 -23.92 -16.60 -25.22
CA LEU A 254 -23.54 -18.03 -25.28
C LEU A 254 -22.13 -18.28 -24.72
N TRP A 255 -21.30 -17.24 -24.70
CA TRP A 255 -19.92 -17.29 -24.21
C TRP A 255 -19.67 -16.12 -23.28
N PHE A 256 -19.02 -16.40 -22.16
CA PHE A 256 -18.82 -15.48 -21.05
C PHE A 256 -17.36 -15.43 -20.63
N CYS A 257 -16.94 -14.27 -20.18
CA CYS A 257 -15.75 -14.08 -19.37
C CYS A 257 -16.17 -13.53 -18.00
N SER A 258 -15.57 -14.04 -16.95
CA SER A 258 -15.66 -13.50 -15.59
C SER A 258 -14.25 -13.22 -15.12
N LEU A 259 -13.88 -11.94 -14.97
CA LEU A 259 -12.55 -11.51 -14.62
C LEU A 259 -12.54 -10.95 -13.19
N ASP A 260 -11.51 -11.31 -12.43
CA ASP A 260 -11.20 -10.75 -11.10
C ASP A 260 -9.98 -9.83 -11.28
N ALA A 261 -10.12 -8.55 -10.97
CA ALA A 261 -9.00 -7.63 -10.96
C ALA A 261 -8.09 -7.89 -9.75
N ALA A 262 -6.82 -8.21 -9.99
CA ALA A 262 -5.92 -8.70 -8.96
C ALA A 262 -5.58 -7.60 -7.93
N SER A 263 -5.85 -7.88 -6.65
CA SER A 263 -5.48 -7.03 -5.51
C SER A 263 -5.84 -5.55 -5.73
N GLY A 264 -7.04 -5.32 -6.27
CA GLY A 264 -7.43 -4.06 -6.90
C GLY A 264 -7.14 -2.81 -6.05
N PHE A 265 -7.51 -2.82 -4.77
CA PHE A 265 -7.32 -1.62 -3.94
C PHE A 265 -5.85 -1.21 -3.79
N TRP A 266 -4.91 -2.15 -3.71
CA TRP A 266 -3.50 -1.80 -3.58
C TRP A 266 -2.85 -1.28 -4.86
N ALA A 267 -3.53 -1.40 -6.00
CA ALA A 267 -3.10 -0.72 -7.22
C ALA A 267 -3.22 0.81 -7.08
N ILE A 268 -4.11 1.31 -6.21
CA ILE A 268 -4.39 2.75 -6.07
C ILE A 268 -3.42 3.38 -5.06
N MET A 269 -2.74 4.44 -5.47
CA MET A 269 -1.81 5.19 -4.61
C MET A 269 -2.54 6.17 -3.69
N MET A 270 -2.01 6.37 -2.48
CA MET A 270 -2.54 7.33 -1.52
C MET A 270 -1.89 8.71 -1.69
N THR A 271 -2.68 9.78 -1.63
CA THR A 271 -2.14 11.15 -1.46
C THR A 271 -1.42 11.26 -0.12
N MET A 272 -0.50 12.23 0.05
CA MET A 272 0.20 12.46 1.32
C MET A 272 -0.78 12.76 2.46
N ARG A 273 -1.85 13.51 2.17
CA ARG A 273 -2.93 13.76 3.13
C ARG A 273 -3.57 12.45 3.58
N ALA A 274 -3.97 11.62 2.63
CA ALA A 274 -4.61 10.33 2.91
C ALA A 274 -3.68 9.35 3.63
N ARG A 275 -2.38 9.32 3.30
CA ARG A 275 -1.37 8.56 4.02
C ARG A 275 -1.40 8.89 5.51
N LYS A 276 -1.35 10.19 5.85
CA LYS A 276 -1.40 10.64 7.25
C LYS A 276 -2.72 10.28 7.93
N VAL A 277 -3.87 10.51 7.29
CA VAL A 277 -5.18 10.20 7.88
C VAL A 277 -5.38 8.69 8.06
N SER A 278 -4.87 7.88 7.15
CA SER A 278 -4.96 6.40 7.21
C SER A 278 -4.00 5.77 8.21
N ALA A 279 -3.18 6.55 8.92
CA ALA A 279 -2.18 6.02 9.84
C ALA A 279 -2.81 5.16 10.95
N PHE A 280 -2.19 4.03 11.24
CA PHE A 280 -2.68 3.03 12.18
C PHE A 280 -1.63 2.63 13.21
N VAL A 281 -2.10 2.24 14.40
CA VAL A 281 -1.25 1.96 15.56
C VAL A 281 -1.50 0.56 16.11
N CYS A 282 -0.42 -0.11 16.49
CA CYS A 282 -0.44 -1.43 17.10
C CYS A 282 0.66 -1.59 18.16
N ALA A 283 0.73 -2.77 18.75
CA ALA A 283 1.74 -3.14 19.72
C ALA A 283 3.19 -2.98 19.20
N LEU A 284 3.40 -3.11 17.89
CA LEU A 284 4.73 -3.08 17.25
C LEU A 284 5.10 -1.73 16.63
N GLY A 285 4.24 -0.72 16.78
CA GLY A 285 4.54 0.64 16.30
C GLY A 285 3.37 1.33 15.61
N HIS A 286 3.73 2.40 14.90
CA HIS A 286 2.82 3.31 14.20
C HIS A 286 3.19 3.38 12.72
N PHE A 287 2.21 3.19 11.85
CA PHE A 287 2.40 2.95 10.43
C PHE A 287 1.38 3.74 9.60
N GLU A 288 1.68 3.97 8.33
CA GLU A 288 0.77 4.60 7.35
C GLU A 288 0.76 3.83 6.04
N TRP A 289 -0.36 3.89 5.32
CA TRP A 289 -0.54 3.18 4.06
C TRP A 289 -0.04 4.00 2.88
N LEU A 290 0.76 3.40 2.00
CA LEU A 290 1.21 3.99 0.74
C LEU A 290 0.21 3.72 -0.40
N ARG A 291 -0.56 2.64 -0.26
CA ARG A 291 -1.60 2.17 -1.20
C ARG A 291 -2.94 2.09 -0.50
N MET A 292 -4.03 2.23 -1.24
CA MET A 292 -5.37 2.28 -0.67
C MET A 292 -5.68 1.03 0.17
N PRO A 293 -5.86 1.16 1.50
CA PRO A 293 -6.22 0.02 2.33
C PRO A 293 -7.71 -0.29 2.23
N PHE A 294 -8.05 -1.50 2.66
CA PHE A 294 -9.43 -1.89 2.91
C PHE A 294 -9.99 -1.17 4.15
N GLY A 295 -11.31 -1.12 4.24
CA GLY A 295 -12.04 -0.50 5.35
C GLY A 295 -12.19 1.01 5.26
N LEU A 296 -11.69 1.66 4.20
CA LEU A 296 -11.98 3.06 3.92
C LEU A 296 -13.34 3.21 3.23
N LYS A 297 -14.14 4.16 3.71
CA LYS A 297 -15.51 4.42 3.24
C LYS A 297 -15.65 4.57 1.72
N ASN A 298 -14.74 5.31 1.10
CA ASN A 298 -14.82 5.63 -0.34
C ASN A 298 -14.04 4.65 -1.22
N ALA A 299 -13.33 3.64 -0.66
CA ALA A 299 -12.47 2.76 -1.43
C ALA A 299 -13.21 2.01 -2.58
N PRO A 300 -14.39 1.40 -2.35
CA PRO A 300 -15.14 0.76 -3.43
C PRO A 300 -15.53 1.72 -4.56
N MET A 301 -15.90 2.95 -4.20
CA MET A 301 -16.35 3.98 -5.16
C MET A 301 -15.20 4.51 -6.02
N ILE A 302 -14.04 4.73 -5.40
CA ILE A 302 -12.81 5.11 -6.11
C ILE A 302 -12.42 4.01 -7.11
N TYR A 303 -12.49 2.75 -6.67
CA TYR A 303 -12.14 1.61 -7.52
C TYR A 303 -13.14 1.42 -8.67
N GLN A 304 -14.44 1.45 -8.39
CA GLN A 304 -15.49 1.37 -9.41
C GLN A 304 -15.32 2.48 -10.46
N ARG A 305 -15.10 3.74 -10.02
CA ARG A 305 -14.88 4.88 -10.92
C ARG A 305 -13.67 4.65 -11.83
N MET A 306 -12.59 4.07 -11.31
CA MET A 306 -11.41 3.71 -12.10
C MET A 306 -11.76 2.66 -13.17
N ILE A 307 -12.43 1.57 -12.78
CA ILE A 307 -12.80 0.48 -13.70
C ILE A 307 -13.76 0.97 -14.78
N ASP A 308 -14.77 1.75 -14.40
CA ASP A 308 -15.70 2.31 -15.36
C ASP A 308 -14.99 3.22 -16.37
N ASN A 309 -14.07 4.09 -15.94
CA ASN A 309 -13.32 4.89 -16.89
C ASN A 309 -12.37 4.07 -17.78
N ALA A 310 -11.72 3.05 -17.22
CA ALA A 310 -10.86 2.17 -18.00
C ALA A 310 -11.64 1.49 -19.13
N LEU A 311 -12.90 1.10 -18.86
CA LEU A 311 -13.73 0.35 -19.81
C LEU A 311 -14.55 1.26 -20.75
N TRP A 312 -15.04 2.41 -20.29
CA TRP A 312 -15.82 3.35 -21.10
C TRP A 312 -14.98 4.40 -21.84
N GLY A 313 -13.80 4.75 -21.32
CA GLY A 313 -12.96 5.82 -21.87
C GLY A 313 -13.63 7.19 -21.80
N PHE A 314 -14.00 7.67 -20.61
CA PHE A 314 -14.61 8.99 -20.47
C PHE A 314 -13.57 10.11 -20.47
N VAL A 315 -12.53 9.92 -19.66
CA VAL A 315 -11.46 10.89 -19.44
C VAL A 315 -10.10 10.22 -19.48
N GLN A 316 -9.07 11.02 -19.77
CA GLN A 316 -7.68 10.60 -19.74
C GLN A 316 -6.83 11.49 -18.81
N PRO A 317 -5.66 11.00 -18.37
CA PRO A 317 -4.70 11.83 -17.65
C PRO A 317 -4.31 13.07 -18.46
N LYS A 318 -3.91 14.14 -17.76
CA LYS A 318 -3.55 15.41 -18.41
C LYS A 318 -2.45 15.22 -19.46
N GLY A 319 -2.71 15.63 -20.70
CA GLY A 319 -1.78 15.45 -21.83
C GLY A 319 -1.76 14.04 -22.43
N GLY A 320 -2.73 13.20 -22.05
CA GLY A 320 -2.95 11.87 -22.58
C GLY A 320 -2.13 10.74 -21.93
N TRP A 321 -2.54 9.50 -22.19
CA TRP A 321 -1.97 8.29 -21.60
C TRP A 321 -0.47 8.11 -21.88
N LEU A 322 -0.03 8.39 -23.11
CA LEU A 322 1.39 8.30 -23.50
C LEU A 322 2.27 9.27 -22.70
N HIS A 323 1.82 10.52 -22.55
CA HIS A 323 2.57 11.50 -21.78
C HIS A 323 2.63 11.14 -20.30
N PHE A 324 1.48 10.79 -19.70
CA PHE A 324 1.40 10.46 -18.29
C PHE A 324 2.18 9.19 -17.93
N SER A 325 2.11 8.15 -18.77
CA SER A 325 2.88 6.92 -18.55
C SER A 325 4.39 7.16 -18.57
N GLU A 326 4.88 8.03 -19.46
CA GLU A 326 6.30 8.40 -19.49
C GLU A 326 6.72 9.22 -18.26
N LEU A 327 5.86 10.14 -17.81
CA LEU A 327 6.08 10.89 -16.56
C LEU A 327 6.18 9.96 -15.36
N MET A 328 5.23 9.04 -15.20
CA MET A 328 5.22 8.05 -14.11
C MET A 328 6.44 7.13 -14.19
N ARG A 329 6.78 6.61 -15.37
CA ARG A 329 7.95 5.74 -15.55
C ARG A 329 9.26 6.45 -15.17
N THR A 330 9.40 7.71 -15.56
CA THR A 330 10.56 8.54 -15.19
C THR A 330 10.61 8.78 -13.69
N ALA A 331 9.47 9.09 -13.08
CA ALA A 331 9.37 9.26 -11.64
C ALA A 331 9.72 7.97 -10.88
N GLU A 332 9.23 6.81 -11.33
CA GLU A 332 9.53 5.50 -10.77
C GLU A 332 11.03 5.17 -10.85
N ALA A 333 11.66 5.46 -12.00
CA ALA A 333 13.09 5.26 -12.21
C ALA A 333 13.93 6.17 -11.30
N HIS A 334 13.57 7.46 -11.18
CA HIS A 334 14.24 8.38 -10.27
C HIS A 334 14.09 7.95 -8.81
N ALA A 335 12.90 7.50 -8.41
CA ALA A 335 12.68 6.98 -7.07
C ALA A 335 13.54 5.72 -6.82
N GLU A 336 13.72 4.84 -7.82
CA GLU A 336 14.60 3.67 -7.69
C GLU A 336 16.09 4.02 -7.61
N VAL A 337 16.55 5.00 -8.39
CA VAL A 337 17.93 5.50 -8.31
C VAL A 337 18.19 6.19 -6.97
N ALA A 338 17.26 7.00 -6.48
CA ALA A 338 17.37 7.61 -5.17
C ALA A 338 17.46 6.56 -4.06
N ARG A 339 16.71 5.45 -4.17
CA ARG A 339 16.75 4.32 -3.24
C ARG A 339 18.10 3.59 -3.25
N THR A 340 18.58 3.21 -4.44
CA THR A 340 19.85 2.49 -4.61
C THR A 340 21.08 3.38 -4.34
N GLY A 341 20.97 4.69 -4.55
CA GLY A 341 22.00 5.67 -4.20
C GLY A 341 22.04 6.02 -2.71
N ALA A 342 20.89 5.96 -2.00
CA ALA A 342 20.84 6.19 -0.55
C ALA A 342 21.52 5.08 0.27
N THR A 343 21.72 3.89 -0.34
CA THR A 343 22.47 2.75 0.21
C THR A 343 23.98 2.81 -0.03
N ASP A 344 24.51 3.81 -0.74
CA ASP A 344 25.96 4.03 -0.90
C ASP A 344 26.47 5.07 0.14
N PRO A 345 27.21 4.64 1.18
CA PRO A 345 27.72 5.54 2.21
C PRO A 345 28.80 6.51 1.69
N SER A 346 29.35 6.30 0.48
CA SER A 346 30.42 7.13 -0.07
C SER A 346 29.96 8.46 -0.67
N ARG A 347 28.65 8.62 -0.94
CA ARG A 347 28.08 9.82 -1.57
C ARG A 347 27.47 10.84 -0.61
N ARG A 348 27.40 10.56 0.69
CA ARG A 348 26.90 11.52 1.71
C ARG A 348 28.02 12.42 2.23
N ARG A 349 28.45 13.40 1.44
CA ARG A 349 29.22 14.54 1.96
C ARG A 349 28.63 15.84 1.42
N PRO A 350 27.79 16.54 2.19
CA PRO A 350 27.57 17.96 1.95
C PRO A 350 28.85 18.69 2.37
N GLU A 351 29.41 19.49 1.48
CA GLU A 351 30.51 20.40 1.84
C GLU A 351 30.00 21.39 2.89
N GLY A 352 30.50 21.28 4.13
CA GLY A 352 30.31 22.29 5.18
C GLY A 352 29.63 21.85 6.49
N SER A 353 29.18 20.60 6.66
CA SER A 353 28.61 20.13 7.95
C SER A 353 29.61 19.33 8.76
N THR A 354 29.85 19.73 10.02
CA THR A 354 30.77 19.08 10.98
C THR A 354 30.13 17.93 11.76
N THR A 355 28.86 17.60 11.51
CA THR A 355 28.15 16.50 12.19
C THR A 355 27.41 15.63 11.19
N ARG A 356 27.56 14.30 11.32
CA ARG A 356 26.78 13.33 10.55
C ARG A 356 25.32 13.41 11.02
N PRO A 357 24.32 13.57 10.13
CA PRO A 357 22.92 13.49 10.52
C PRO A 357 22.63 12.11 11.13
N THR A 358 21.84 12.09 12.20
CA THR A 358 21.35 10.83 12.78
C THR A 358 20.43 10.14 11.77
N LYS A 359 20.32 8.81 11.80
CA LYS A 359 19.46 8.10 10.86
C LYS A 359 17.97 8.42 11.05
N PHE A 360 17.55 8.79 12.27
CA PHE A 360 16.22 9.35 12.51
C PHE A 360 15.97 10.62 11.70
N GLU A 361 16.98 11.49 11.54
CA GLU A 361 16.89 12.69 10.70
C GLU A 361 16.90 12.36 9.20
N ALA A 362 17.66 11.35 8.77
CA ALA A 362 17.66 10.88 7.39
C ALA A 362 16.35 10.14 7.00
N ASP A 363 15.75 9.39 7.93
CA ASP A 363 14.44 8.75 7.78
C ASP A 363 13.31 9.77 7.84
N ARG A 364 13.47 10.82 8.66
CA ARG A 364 12.59 12.00 8.67
C ARG A 364 12.66 12.72 7.34
N GLU A 365 13.86 12.96 6.80
CA GLU A 365 14.02 13.54 5.46
C GLU A 365 13.49 12.63 4.36
N SER A 366 13.66 11.31 4.41
CA SER A 366 13.13 10.41 3.38
C SER A 366 11.61 10.21 3.43
N SER A 367 11.00 10.31 4.63
CA SER A 367 9.54 10.32 4.80
C SER A 367 8.89 11.66 4.43
N VAL A 368 9.68 12.75 4.45
CA VAL A 368 9.23 14.12 4.13
C VAL A 368 9.57 14.54 2.70
N THR A 369 10.65 14.01 2.13
CA THR A 369 11.06 14.30 0.75
C THR A 369 10.10 13.61 -0.18
N LEU A 370 9.30 14.39 -0.90
CA LEU A 370 8.51 13.90 -2.02
C LEU A 370 9.48 13.29 -3.04
N ASP A 371 9.57 11.96 -3.05
CA ASP A 371 10.14 11.28 -4.21
C ASP A 371 9.31 11.66 -5.46
N ALA A 372 9.89 11.52 -6.64
CA ALA A 372 9.26 11.99 -7.86
C ALA A 372 7.85 11.38 -8.07
N VAL A 373 7.63 10.16 -7.59
CA VAL A 373 6.32 9.48 -7.65
C VAL A 373 5.32 10.16 -6.72
N ASN A 374 5.67 10.38 -5.45
CA ASN A 374 4.82 11.11 -4.51
C ASN A 374 4.55 12.53 -5.00
N GLY A 375 5.53 13.19 -5.61
CA GLY A 375 5.37 14.51 -6.24
C GLY A 375 4.26 14.50 -7.28
N LEU A 376 4.24 13.49 -8.14
CA LEU A 376 3.23 13.34 -9.16
C LEU A 376 1.86 13.00 -8.55
N VAL A 377 1.80 12.03 -7.62
CA VAL A 377 0.58 11.59 -6.91
C VAL A 377 -0.15 12.74 -6.18
N ASN A 378 0.59 13.73 -5.70
CA ASN A 378 0.02 14.89 -4.99
C ASN A 378 -0.18 16.11 -5.89
N SER A 379 0.14 15.99 -7.17
CA SER A 379 -0.10 17.05 -8.14
C SER A 379 -1.54 17.04 -8.65
N PRO A 380 -2.04 18.16 -9.18
CA PRO A 380 -3.37 18.22 -9.79
C PRO A 380 -3.57 17.29 -11.00
N VAL A 381 -2.51 16.68 -11.53
CA VAL A 381 -2.57 15.83 -12.73
C VAL A 381 -2.64 14.34 -12.40
N ALA A 382 -2.52 13.95 -11.13
CA ALA A 382 -2.54 12.54 -10.72
C ALA A 382 -3.93 11.90 -10.78
N ASP A 383 -4.98 12.68 -10.50
CA ASP A 383 -6.36 12.23 -10.66
C ASP A 383 -6.94 12.79 -11.97
N MET A 384 -7.08 11.93 -12.98
CA MET A 384 -7.65 12.30 -14.28
C MET A 384 -9.12 12.76 -14.19
N PHE A 385 -9.85 12.34 -13.16
CA PHE A 385 -11.23 12.78 -12.94
C PHE A 385 -11.31 14.26 -12.53
N SER A 386 -10.20 14.81 -12.02
CA SER A 386 -10.10 16.23 -11.67
C SER A 386 -9.76 17.10 -12.87
N THR A 387 -9.06 16.57 -13.88
CA THR A 387 -8.62 17.32 -15.07
C THR A 387 -9.70 17.42 -16.14
N LYS A 388 -10.60 16.41 -16.21
CA LYS A 388 -11.75 16.35 -17.14
C LYS A 388 -11.36 16.47 -18.62
N GLU A 389 -10.14 16.06 -18.97
CA GLU A 389 -9.75 15.96 -20.37
C GLU A 389 -10.44 14.73 -20.99
N PRO A 390 -11.17 14.87 -22.11
CA PRO A 390 -11.85 13.74 -22.73
C PRO A 390 -10.84 12.69 -23.17
N ASP A 391 -11.18 11.41 -23.04
CA ASP A 391 -10.32 10.34 -23.53
C ASP A 391 -10.23 10.41 -25.06
N GLU A 392 -9.00 10.58 -25.57
CA GLU A 392 -8.69 10.58 -27.00
C GLU A 392 -8.06 9.25 -27.43
N SER A 393 -8.04 8.25 -26.55
CA SER A 393 -7.56 6.92 -26.89
C SER A 393 -8.28 6.37 -28.12
N SER A 394 -7.51 5.78 -29.03
CA SER A 394 -8.05 5.07 -30.19
C SER A 394 -8.72 3.75 -29.82
N LEU A 395 -8.64 3.34 -28.55
CA LEU A 395 -9.25 2.12 -28.07
C LEU A 395 -10.76 2.30 -27.91
N VAL A 396 -11.49 1.38 -28.52
CA VAL A 396 -12.95 1.38 -28.50
C VAL A 396 -13.44 1.02 -27.09
N PRO A 397 -14.39 1.79 -26.53
CA PRO A 397 -15.02 1.44 -25.26
C PRO A 397 -15.60 0.03 -25.30
N VAL A 398 -15.52 -0.66 -24.17
CA VAL A 398 -16.26 -1.90 -23.94
C VAL A 398 -17.53 -1.49 -23.23
N PHE A 399 -18.68 -1.52 -23.91
CA PHE A 399 -19.96 -1.06 -23.34
C PHE A 399 -20.77 -2.19 -22.69
N ASP A 400 -20.72 -3.39 -23.26
CA ASP A 400 -21.58 -4.52 -22.84
C ASP A 400 -21.12 -5.25 -21.57
N ARG A 401 -20.05 -4.76 -20.94
CA ARG A 401 -19.51 -5.29 -19.69
C ARG A 401 -20.35 -4.95 -18.46
N ARG A 402 -20.23 -5.78 -17.43
CA ARG A 402 -20.83 -5.65 -16.11
C ARG A 402 -19.69 -5.62 -15.11
N SER A 403 -19.56 -4.55 -14.34
CA SER A 403 -18.46 -4.39 -13.39
C SER A 403 -19.00 -3.97 -12.03
N PHE A 404 -18.59 -4.70 -11.01
CA PHE A 404 -18.84 -4.35 -9.62
C PHE A 404 -17.52 -4.45 -8.86
N VAL A 405 -16.91 -3.30 -8.58
CA VAL A 405 -15.58 -3.18 -8.00
C VAL A 405 -14.57 -3.97 -8.85
N ASP A 406 -14.04 -5.08 -8.35
CA ASP A 406 -13.03 -5.94 -8.96
C ASP A 406 -13.60 -7.07 -9.82
N ASP A 407 -14.89 -7.39 -9.68
CA ASP A 407 -15.56 -8.41 -10.48
C ASP A 407 -16.07 -7.83 -11.80
N ILE A 408 -15.71 -8.45 -12.92
CA ILE A 408 -16.08 -8.00 -14.26
C ILE A 408 -16.60 -9.16 -15.09
N CYS A 409 -17.85 -9.09 -15.53
CA CYS A 409 -18.46 -10.08 -16.41
C CYS A 409 -18.86 -9.46 -17.75
N PHE A 410 -18.67 -10.20 -18.82
CA PHE A 410 -19.16 -9.86 -20.16
C PHE A 410 -19.31 -11.11 -21.00
N GLY A 411 -20.05 -11.02 -22.09
CA GLY A 411 -20.22 -12.16 -22.98
C GLY A 411 -20.63 -11.75 -24.38
N SER A 412 -20.85 -12.76 -25.22
CA SER A 412 -21.38 -12.58 -26.57
C SER A 412 -22.10 -13.85 -27.06
N GLU A 413 -22.92 -13.70 -28.10
CA GLU A 413 -23.55 -14.82 -28.81
C GLU A 413 -22.53 -15.69 -29.56
N THR A 414 -21.35 -15.15 -29.89
CA THR A 414 -20.30 -15.91 -30.59
C THR A 414 -18.99 -15.89 -29.82
N PHE A 415 -18.23 -16.98 -29.94
CA PHE A 415 -16.92 -17.12 -29.31
C PHE A 415 -15.97 -15.99 -29.77
N ASP A 416 -15.92 -15.74 -31.08
CA ASP A 416 -14.97 -14.79 -31.66
C ASP A 416 -15.26 -13.35 -31.19
N ALA A 417 -16.53 -12.96 -31.08
CA ALA A 417 -16.90 -11.64 -30.55
C ALA A 417 -16.64 -11.52 -29.03
N CYS A 418 -16.82 -12.60 -28.27
CA CYS A 418 -16.44 -12.63 -26.85
C CYS A 418 -14.92 -12.49 -26.69
N LEU A 419 -14.15 -13.18 -27.53
CA LEU A 419 -12.69 -13.11 -27.53
C LEU A 419 -12.18 -11.73 -27.96
N GLU A 420 -12.79 -11.10 -28.97
CA GLU A 420 -12.46 -9.72 -29.38
C GLU A 420 -12.74 -8.73 -28.26
N THR A 421 -13.84 -8.92 -27.53
CA THR A 421 -14.17 -8.08 -26.36
C THR A 421 -13.16 -8.28 -25.23
N LEU A 422 -12.73 -9.51 -24.97
CA LEU A 422 -11.65 -9.81 -24.03
C LEU A 422 -10.34 -9.11 -24.43
N ASP A 423 -9.92 -9.22 -25.69
CA ASP A 423 -8.69 -8.60 -26.20
C ASP A 423 -8.72 -7.06 -26.03
N ARG A 424 -9.84 -6.42 -26.39
CA ARG A 424 -10.03 -4.97 -26.19
C ARG A 424 -9.98 -4.57 -24.73
N LEU A 425 -10.64 -5.33 -23.85
CA LEU A 425 -10.64 -5.06 -22.42
C LEU A 425 -9.24 -5.18 -21.80
N LEU A 426 -8.52 -6.26 -22.11
CA LEU A 426 -7.15 -6.47 -21.62
C LEU A 426 -6.18 -5.41 -22.16
N GLN A 427 -6.40 -4.93 -23.39
CA GLN A 427 -5.65 -3.80 -23.95
C GLN A 427 -5.88 -2.51 -23.14
N ARG A 428 -7.13 -2.20 -22.77
CA ARG A 428 -7.45 -1.05 -21.89
C ARG A 428 -6.83 -1.18 -20.51
N PHE A 429 -6.84 -2.40 -19.95
CA PHE A 429 -6.23 -2.67 -18.65
C PHE A 429 -4.72 -2.50 -18.68
N THR A 430 -4.09 -2.82 -19.80
CA THR A 430 -2.67 -2.56 -20.02
C THR A 430 -2.36 -1.05 -20.01
N GLU A 431 -3.15 -0.21 -20.68
CA GLU A 431 -2.97 1.25 -20.66
C GLU A 431 -3.14 1.84 -19.25
N CYS A 432 -4.13 1.34 -18.50
CA CYS A 432 -4.45 1.81 -17.16
C CYS A 432 -3.57 1.20 -16.05
N ARG A 433 -2.71 0.22 -16.39
CA ARG A 433 -1.96 -0.63 -15.44
C ARG A 433 -2.86 -1.35 -14.42
N ILE A 434 -3.97 -1.92 -14.88
CA ILE A 434 -4.85 -2.77 -14.08
C ILE A 434 -4.46 -4.23 -14.32
N SER A 435 -4.19 -4.96 -13.24
CA SER A 435 -3.83 -6.38 -13.33
C SER A 435 -5.06 -7.27 -13.14
N VAL A 436 -5.02 -8.46 -13.75
CA VAL A 436 -6.08 -9.47 -13.69
C VAL A 436 -5.56 -10.71 -12.98
N SER A 437 -6.34 -11.26 -12.05
CA SER A 437 -6.03 -12.53 -11.40
C SER A 437 -6.27 -13.66 -12.37
N PHE A 438 -5.20 -14.27 -12.86
CA PHE A 438 -5.30 -15.32 -13.87
C PHE A 438 -6.03 -16.55 -13.33
N THR A 439 -5.77 -16.93 -12.08
CA THR A 439 -6.32 -18.16 -11.48
C THR A 439 -7.77 -18.03 -11.05
N LYS A 440 -8.25 -16.81 -10.74
CA LYS A 440 -9.64 -16.57 -10.38
C LYS A 440 -10.51 -16.17 -11.58
N SER A 441 -9.89 -15.67 -12.66
CA SER A 441 -10.61 -15.29 -13.87
C SER A 441 -10.94 -16.51 -14.72
N ILE A 442 -12.14 -16.53 -15.26
CA ILE A 442 -12.68 -17.54 -16.18
C ILE A 442 -12.80 -16.91 -17.57
N PHE A 443 -12.20 -17.55 -18.58
CA PHE A 443 -12.06 -16.98 -19.92
C PHE A 443 -12.88 -17.74 -20.97
N VAL A 444 -13.80 -17.02 -21.62
CA VAL A 444 -14.62 -17.45 -22.77
C VAL A 444 -15.20 -18.85 -22.57
N GLN A 445 -16.08 -19.01 -21.58
CA GLN A 445 -16.77 -20.26 -21.22
C GLN A 445 -18.28 -20.18 -21.46
N PRO A 446 -19.00 -21.31 -21.63
CA PRO A 446 -20.46 -21.30 -21.78
C PRO A 446 -21.21 -20.92 -20.49
N LYS A 447 -20.52 -20.96 -19.35
CA LYS A 447 -21.04 -20.56 -18.05
C LYS A 447 -19.93 -20.04 -17.14
N VAL A 448 -20.26 -19.13 -16.25
CA VAL A 448 -19.32 -18.51 -15.29
C VAL A 448 -20.01 -18.19 -13.98
N ASP A 449 -19.24 -18.10 -12.89
CA ASP A 449 -19.72 -17.49 -11.65
C ASP A 449 -19.48 -15.98 -11.69
N PHE A 450 -20.49 -15.19 -11.33
CA PHE A 450 -20.41 -13.74 -11.21
C PHE A 450 -21.31 -13.23 -10.09
N LEU A 451 -20.76 -12.45 -9.15
CA LEU A 451 -21.48 -11.88 -8.00
C LEU A 451 -22.27 -12.91 -7.17
N SER A 452 -21.73 -14.12 -7.02
CA SER A 452 -22.36 -15.28 -6.35
C SER A 452 -23.50 -15.95 -7.11
N HIS A 453 -23.65 -15.65 -8.40
CA HIS A 453 -24.61 -16.31 -9.28
C HIS A 453 -23.88 -17.11 -10.37
N GLU A 454 -24.42 -18.29 -10.72
CA GLU A 454 -23.99 -18.99 -11.93
C GLU A 454 -24.72 -18.34 -13.11
N VAL A 455 -23.98 -17.86 -14.11
CA VAL A 455 -24.52 -17.19 -15.28
C VAL A 455 -24.30 -18.07 -16.50
N SER A 456 -25.35 -18.32 -17.27
CA SER A 456 -25.30 -19.09 -18.52
C SER A 456 -26.36 -18.64 -19.51
N ALA A 457 -26.36 -19.23 -20.71
CA ALA A 457 -27.41 -19.03 -21.70
C ALA A 457 -28.80 -19.54 -21.26
N GLU A 458 -28.87 -20.38 -20.21
CA GLU A 458 -30.13 -20.84 -19.62
C GLU A 458 -30.70 -19.85 -18.60
N GLY A 459 -29.92 -18.83 -18.24
CA GLY A 459 -30.25 -17.85 -17.21
C GLY A 459 -29.29 -17.89 -16.02
N ILE A 460 -29.79 -17.34 -14.91
CA ILE A 460 -29.15 -17.17 -13.60
C ILE A 460 -29.79 -18.11 -12.58
#